data_AF-A0A2G9QIF9-F1
#
_entry.id   AF-A0A2G9QIF9-F1
#
_cell.length_a   1.000
_cell.length_b   1.000
_cell.length_c   1.000
_cell.angle_alpha   90.00
_cell.angle_beta   90.00
_cell.angle_gamma   90.00
#
_symmetry.space_group_name_H-M   'P 1'
#
loop_
_entity.id
_entity.type
_entity.pdbx_description
1 polymer ?
#
loop_
_entity_poly.entity_id
_entity_poly.type
_entity_poly.pdbx_seq_one_letter_code
_entity_poly.pdbx_strand_id
1 'polypeptide(L)'
;MGKGFYVSKLVAFVTIFFAIAAVATIIALAVVYSNEKSNNNKVENGGATSAAPQGTSSTSGTGTTLKPTTPASNEPWDKFRLPKSLIPDHYDVDLRPVLEKNAQGLYVFHGKSVAHFRCVESTNLVIIHSNKLNYNSKPVLKDDAGKDITITKNETVVRTNYLVLHLAENLQTGKTYQLHTDFIGELADDLAGFYRSEYVEDGVTKVIATTQMQAPDARKAFPCFDEPAMKATFTITLRYKPNYVALSNMDPSSTTTETWNGAQWSVTVFNKTPKMSTYLVAFIVSEFKSVGNAKV
;
A
#
# COMPACT_ATOMS: atom_id res chain seq x y z
N MET A 1 -41.41 30.36 17.27
CA MET A 1 -40.82 30.44 18.62
C MET A 1 -39.45 29.77 18.57
N GLY A 2 -38.36 30.53 18.63
CA GLY A 2 -37.00 29.97 18.59
C GLY A 2 -36.65 29.32 19.92
N LYS A 3 -36.26 28.04 19.91
CA LYS A 3 -35.74 27.34 21.08
C LYS A 3 -34.28 27.76 21.28
N GLY A 4 -34.00 28.59 22.29
CA GLY A 4 -32.64 28.90 22.71
C GLY A 4 -32.03 27.73 23.47
N PHE A 5 -30.77 27.40 23.17
CA PHE A 5 -29.98 26.45 23.96
C PHE A 5 -29.45 27.15 25.21
N TYR A 6 -29.82 26.65 26.39
CA TYR A 6 -29.31 27.11 27.66
C TYR A 6 -28.19 26.16 28.11
N VAL A 7 -26.95 26.65 28.09
CA VAL A 7 -25.79 25.93 28.62
C VAL A 7 -25.60 26.36 30.08
N SER A 8 -25.49 25.39 30.99
CA SER A 8 -25.22 25.69 32.41
C SER A 8 -23.81 26.26 32.57
N LYS A 9 -23.60 27.15 33.55
CA LYS A 9 -22.28 27.73 33.83
C LYS A 9 -21.21 26.66 34.00
N LEU A 10 -21.56 25.53 34.64
CA LEU A 10 -20.66 24.39 34.83
C LEU A 10 -20.22 23.76 33.49
N VAL A 11 -21.16 23.52 32.57
CA VAL A 11 -20.85 22.95 31.24
C VAL A 11 -20.02 23.92 30.41
N ALA A 12 -20.24 25.24 30.54
CA ALA A 12 -19.41 26.24 29.89
C ALA A 12 -17.96 26.24 30.41
N PHE A 13 -17.75 26.11 31.73
CA PHE A 13 -16.40 26.03 32.30
C PHE A 13 -15.68 24.74 31.90
N VAL A 14 -16.36 23.60 31.92
CA VAL A 14 -15.79 22.30 31.54
C VAL A 14 -15.39 22.29 30.07
N THR A 15 -16.23 22.81 29.18
CA THR A 15 -15.93 22.89 27.74
C THR A 15 -14.75 23.80 27.44
N ILE A 16 -14.65 24.95 28.10
CA ILE A 16 -13.48 25.85 27.98
C ILE A 16 -12.20 25.16 28.49
N PHE A 17 -12.27 24.45 29.62
CA PHE A 17 -11.12 23.73 30.16
C PHE A 17 -10.62 22.64 29.19
N PHE A 18 -11.52 21.83 28.62
CA PHE A 18 -11.15 20.83 27.62
C PHE A 18 -10.59 21.45 26.35
N ALA A 19 -11.12 22.58 25.89
CA ALA A 19 -10.58 23.30 24.74
C ALA A 19 -9.14 23.79 24.99
N ILE A 20 -8.86 24.33 26.17
CA ILE A 20 -7.51 24.78 26.55
C ILE A 20 -6.56 23.59 26.65
N ALA A 21 -6.98 22.48 27.27
CA ALA A 21 -6.18 21.27 27.38
C ALA A 21 -5.85 20.66 26.00
N ALA A 22 -6.81 20.67 25.07
CA ALA A 22 -6.61 20.21 23.70
C ALA A 22 -5.56 21.07 22.97
N VAL A 23 -5.66 22.40 23.07
CA VAL A 23 -4.69 23.33 22.45
C VAL A 23 -3.29 23.14 23.05
N ALA A 24 -3.17 23.01 24.37
CA ALA A 24 -1.89 22.75 25.03
C ALA A 24 -1.26 21.43 24.56
N THR A 25 -2.08 20.39 24.38
CA THR A 25 -1.62 19.07 23.90
C THR A 25 -1.14 19.15 22.44
N ILE A 26 -1.86 19.86 21.58
CA ILE A 26 -1.46 20.09 20.18
C ILE A 26 -0.12 20.83 20.11
N ILE A 27 0.06 21.87 20.93
CA ILE A 27 1.33 22.62 20.97
C ILE A 27 2.47 21.72 21.47
N ALA A 28 2.25 20.93 22.52
CA ALA A 28 3.25 20.01 23.05
C ALA A 28 3.68 18.97 22.00
N LEU A 29 2.72 18.36 21.30
CA LEU A 29 2.99 17.41 20.21
C LEU A 29 3.72 18.06 19.03
N ALA A 30 3.38 19.31 18.68
CA ALA A 30 4.07 20.05 17.62
C ALA A 30 5.53 20.37 17.98
N VAL A 31 5.81 20.68 19.25
CA VAL A 31 7.18 20.88 19.75
C VAL A 31 7.98 19.58 19.75
N VAL A 32 7.38 18.47 20.23
CA VAL A 32 8.02 17.15 20.20
C VAL A 32 8.35 16.74 18.76
N TYR A 33 7.39 16.87 17.84
CA TYR A 33 7.58 16.59 16.41
C TYR A 33 8.70 17.45 15.79
N SER A 34 8.73 18.74 16.13
CA SER A 34 9.77 19.66 15.65
C SER A 34 11.15 19.30 16.18
N ASN A 35 11.25 18.89 17.45
CA ASN A 35 12.49 18.42 18.06
C ASN A 35 12.96 17.12 17.41
N GLU A 36 12.08 16.15 17.18
CA GLU A 36 12.40 14.88 16.54
C GLU A 36 12.87 15.07 15.10
N LYS A 37 12.20 15.94 14.33
CA LYS A 37 12.65 16.36 12.99
C LYS A 37 14.02 17.04 13.02
N SER A 38 14.28 17.87 14.03
CA SER A 38 15.59 18.52 14.19
C SER A 38 16.70 17.53 14.54
N ASN A 39 16.39 16.48 15.31
CA ASN A 39 17.33 15.43 15.66
C ASN A 39 17.64 14.53 14.46
N ASN A 40 16.63 14.13 13.68
CA ASN A 40 16.84 13.39 12.44
C ASN A 40 17.72 14.18 11.44
N ASN A 41 17.53 15.49 11.35
CA ASN A 41 18.38 16.34 10.50
C ASN A 41 19.82 16.52 11.02
N LYS A 42 20.08 16.34 12.33
CA LYS A 42 21.44 16.41 12.89
C LYS A 42 22.24 15.13 12.64
N VAL A 43 21.59 13.97 12.51
CA VAL A 43 22.24 12.69 12.23
C VAL A 43 22.73 12.61 10.77
N GLU A 44 22.11 13.34 9.84
CA GLU A 44 22.50 13.34 8.42
C GLU A 44 23.69 14.27 8.07
N ASN A 45 24.17 15.13 8.97
CA ASN A 45 25.07 16.24 8.57
C ASN A 45 26.34 16.40 9.43
N GLY A 46 26.96 15.29 9.83
CA GLY A 46 28.24 15.27 10.57
C GLY A 46 29.43 14.87 9.70
N GLY A 47 30.17 15.83 9.13
CA GLY A 47 31.43 15.56 8.42
C GLY A 47 32.24 16.79 7.98
N ALA A 48 33.27 17.12 8.78
CA ALA A 48 34.54 17.81 8.49
C ALA A 48 34.64 19.34 8.23
N THR A 49 35.58 19.91 8.99
CA THR A 49 36.13 21.28 9.15
C THR A 49 37.11 21.75 8.06
N SER A 50 37.18 23.06 7.75
CA SER A 50 38.29 23.99 8.16
C SER A 50 38.37 25.33 7.37
N ALA A 51 38.65 26.39 8.14
CA ALA A 51 39.40 27.64 7.87
C ALA A 51 38.91 28.74 6.89
N ALA A 52 38.82 29.96 7.44
CA ALA A 52 38.64 31.28 6.79
C ALA A 52 40.00 32.04 6.67
N PRO A 53 40.13 33.28 6.09
CA PRO A 53 39.50 34.50 6.64
C PRO A 53 39.08 35.65 5.67
N GLN A 54 38.14 36.45 6.20
CA GLN A 54 37.91 37.92 6.15
C GLN A 54 37.63 38.73 4.86
N GLY A 55 36.57 39.56 4.94
CA GLY A 55 36.40 40.80 4.16
C GLY A 55 35.00 41.44 4.11
N THR A 56 34.68 42.29 5.10
CA THR A 56 33.86 43.54 5.05
C THR A 56 32.33 43.55 4.84
N SER A 57 31.71 44.47 5.60
CA SER A 57 30.29 44.75 5.89
C SER A 57 29.52 45.59 4.87
N SER A 58 28.20 45.35 4.71
CA SER A 58 27.16 46.40 4.62
C SER A 58 25.72 45.82 4.76
N THR A 59 24.80 46.66 5.22
CA THR A 59 23.52 46.35 5.87
C THR A 59 22.31 46.46 4.94
N SER A 60 21.24 45.73 5.31
CA SER A 60 19.79 45.94 5.07
C SER A 60 19.13 45.45 3.76
N GLY A 61 18.09 44.63 3.95
CA GLY A 61 17.13 44.22 2.91
C GLY A 61 16.47 42.88 3.20
N THR A 62 15.45 42.86 4.04
CA THR A 62 14.66 41.67 4.42
C THR A 62 13.87 41.16 3.21
N GLY A 63 14.42 40.18 2.50
CA GLY A 63 13.70 39.33 1.55
C GLY A 63 13.77 37.89 2.03
N THR A 64 12.64 37.31 2.41
CA THR A 64 12.51 35.90 2.76
C THR A 64 12.83 35.06 1.53
N THR A 65 14.11 34.70 1.37
CA THR A 65 14.57 33.75 0.35
C THR A 65 13.98 32.39 0.69
N LEU A 66 12.96 32.00 -0.07
CA LEU A 66 12.56 30.60 -0.17
C LEU A 66 13.81 29.80 -0.52
N LYS A 67 14.21 28.92 0.40
CA LYS A 67 15.27 27.93 0.23
C LYS A 67 15.04 27.24 -1.13
N PRO A 68 16.06 27.05 -1.98
CA PRO A 68 15.86 26.40 -3.27
C PRO A 68 15.26 25.02 -3.03
N THR A 69 14.04 24.81 -3.53
CA THR A 69 13.49 23.49 -3.73
C THR A 69 14.54 22.72 -4.54
N THR A 70 15.00 21.58 -4.03
CA THR A 70 15.79 20.63 -4.81
C THR A 70 15.21 20.58 -6.23
N PRO A 71 16.01 20.71 -7.31
CA PRO A 71 15.51 20.59 -8.66
C PRO A 71 14.64 19.34 -8.76
N ALA A 72 13.46 19.46 -9.38
CA ALA A 72 12.63 18.29 -9.62
C ALA A 72 13.47 17.26 -10.38
N SER A 73 13.78 16.16 -9.69
CA SER A 73 14.49 15.03 -10.28
C SER A 73 13.68 14.54 -11.49
N ASN A 74 14.37 14.32 -12.61
CA ASN A 74 13.77 13.88 -13.88
C ASN A 74 13.85 12.36 -14.06
N GLU A 75 14.13 11.65 -12.98
CA GLU A 75 14.26 10.19 -12.98
C GLU A 75 12.94 9.51 -13.37
N PRO A 76 12.98 8.30 -13.93
CA PRO A 76 11.78 7.61 -14.38
C PRO A 76 10.71 7.45 -13.29
N TRP A 77 11.11 7.30 -12.02
CA TRP A 77 10.19 7.16 -10.87
C TRP A 77 9.58 8.48 -10.37
N ASP A 78 10.05 9.63 -10.84
CA ASP A 78 9.44 10.94 -10.56
C ASP A 78 8.27 11.25 -11.50
N LYS A 79 8.09 10.44 -12.56
CA LYS A 79 6.99 10.55 -13.53
C LYS A 79 5.78 9.71 -13.09
N PHE A 80 4.60 10.31 -13.07
CA PHE A 80 3.35 9.64 -12.66
C PHE A 80 2.87 8.51 -13.58
N ARG A 81 3.41 8.41 -14.79
CA ARG A 81 3.09 7.34 -15.74
C ARG A 81 4.22 6.33 -15.75
N LEU A 82 3.85 5.05 -15.71
CA LEU A 82 4.80 3.96 -15.76
C LEU A 82 5.59 4.00 -17.09
N PRO A 83 6.88 3.67 -17.08
CA PRO A 83 7.62 3.37 -18.31
C PRO A 83 6.95 2.25 -19.10
N LYS A 84 7.08 2.29 -20.43
CA LYS A 84 6.53 1.27 -21.32
C LYS A 84 7.49 0.10 -21.57
N SER A 85 8.65 0.10 -20.93
CA SER A 85 9.70 -0.89 -21.10
C SER A 85 9.30 -2.28 -20.61
N LEU A 86 8.36 -2.37 -19.66
CA LEU A 86 7.85 -3.61 -19.09
C LEU A 86 6.34 -3.71 -19.29
N ILE A 87 5.85 -4.86 -19.74
CA ILE A 87 4.44 -5.12 -19.98
C ILE A 87 4.00 -6.34 -19.17
N PRO A 88 2.98 -6.24 -18.29
CA PRO A 88 2.50 -7.38 -17.54
C PRO A 88 1.76 -8.38 -18.43
N ASP A 89 1.91 -9.66 -18.11
CA ASP A 89 1.25 -10.77 -18.78
C ASP A 89 0.32 -11.53 -17.82
N HIS A 90 0.80 -11.81 -16.60
CA HIS A 90 0.07 -12.58 -15.59
C HIS A 90 0.40 -12.14 -14.17
N TYR A 91 -0.55 -12.35 -13.25
CA TYR A 91 -0.34 -12.21 -11.82
C TYR A 91 -0.85 -13.43 -11.08
N ASP A 92 -0.02 -13.97 -10.19
CA ASP A 92 -0.46 -14.82 -9.09
C ASP A 92 -0.58 -13.94 -7.84
N VAL A 93 -1.76 -13.88 -7.23
CA VAL A 93 -2.03 -13.04 -6.05
C VAL A 93 -2.64 -13.90 -4.96
N ASP A 94 -1.88 -14.11 -3.88
CA ASP A 94 -2.26 -14.90 -2.72
C ASP A 94 -2.43 -13.98 -1.50
N LEU A 95 -3.65 -13.91 -0.97
CA LEU A 95 -4.02 -12.99 0.10
C LEU A 95 -4.68 -13.71 1.27
N ARG A 96 -4.26 -13.34 2.47
CA ARG A 96 -4.83 -13.79 3.74
C ARG A 96 -5.29 -12.59 4.56
N PRO A 97 -6.55 -12.15 4.44
CA PRO A 97 -7.13 -11.18 5.38
C PRO A 97 -7.29 -11.81 6.77
N VAL A 98 -6.84 -11.11 7.80
CA VAL A 98 -7.09 -11.45 9.20
C VAL A 98 -8.20 -10.53 9.71
N LEU A 99 -9.40 -11.09 9.88
CA LEU A 99 -10.62 -10.35 10.25
C LEU A 99 -10.77 -10.18 11.77
N GLU A 100 -9.65 -10.25 12.48
CA GLU A 100 -9.53 -9.90 13.88
C GLU A 100 -8.40 -8.90 14.06
N LYS A 101 -8.52 -8.06 15.09
CA LYS A 101 -7.46 -7.11 15.44
C LYS A 101 -6.22 -7.86 15.91
N ASN A 102 -5.05 -7.43 15.42
CA ASN A 102 -3.76 -7.86 15.95
C ASN A 102 -3.49 -7.22 17.33
N ALA A 103 -2.30 -7.49 17.89
CA ALA A 103 -1.89 -6.94 19.19
C ALA A 103 -1.84 -5.40 19.25
N GLN A 104 -1.75 -4.73 18.09
CA GLN A 104 -1.74 -3.27 17.95
C GLN A 104 -3.15 -2.70 17.71
N GLY A 105 -4.19 -3.53 17.71
CA GLY A 105 -5.56 -3.09 17.47
C GLY A 105 -5.92 -2.89 16.00
N LEU A 106 -5.06 -3.33 15.06
CA LEU A 106 -5.24 -3.15 13.62
C LEU A 106 -5.73 -4.43 12.94
N TYR A 107 -6.55 -4.26 11.91
CA TYR A 107 -6.86 -5.34 10.98
C TYR A 107 -5.83 -5.33 9.85
N VAL A 108 -5.31 -6.50 9.49
CA VAL A 108 -4.25 -6.62 8.49
C VAL A 108 -4.54 -7.74 7.52
N PHE A 109 -3.91 -7.69 6.37
CA PHE A 109 -3.83 -8.83 5.46
C PHE A 109 -2.37 -9.12 5.13
N HIS A 110 -2.06 -10.40 4.99
CA HIS A 110 -0.78 -10.87 4.46
C HIS A 110 -0.96 -11.17 2.98
N GLY A 111 0.02 -10.79 2.17
CA GLY A 111 -0.01 -11.03 0.74
C GLY A 111 1.30 -11.57 0.21
N LYS A 112 1.19 -12.42 -0.81
CA LYS A 112 2.26 -12.80 -1.71
C LYS A 112 1.78 -12.53 -3.12
N SER A 113 2.63 -11.92 -3.95
CA SER A 113 2.33 -11.78 -5.37
C SER A 113 3.52 -12.13 -6.24
N VAL A 114 3.22 -12.70 -7.40
CA VAL A 114 4.16 -12.91 -8.49
C VAL A 114 3.63 -12.16 -9.71
N ALA A 115 4.35 -11.11 -10.11
CA ALA A 115 4.06 -10.38 -11.34
C ALA A 115 4.92 -10.94 -12.47
N HIS A 116 4.28 -11.55 -13.46
CA HIS A 116 4.93 -12.01 -14.69
C HIS A 116 4.83 -10.91 -15.75
N PHE A 117 5.97 -10.50 -16.30
CA PHE A 117 6.02 -9.43 -17.29
C PHE A 117 7.11 -9.64 -18.31
N ARG A 118 6.90 -9.10 -19.50
CA ARG A 118 7.86 -9.09 -20.59
C ARG A 118 8.59 -7.77 -20.67
N CYS A 119 9.91 -7.84 -20.85
CA CYS A 119 10.74 -6.69 -21.18
C CYS A 119 10.63 -6.42 -22.69
N VAL A 120 10.19 -5.24 -23.08
CA VAL A 120 10.10 -4.80 -24.48
C VAL A 120 11.16 -3.75 -24.84
N GLU A 121 11.73 -3.09 -23.83
CA GLU A 121 12.87 -2.17 -23.99
C GLU A 121 13.89 -2.44 -22.88
N SER A 122 15.16 -2.60 -23.24
CA SER A 122 16.21 -2.94 -22.28
C SER A 122 16.29 -1.91 -21.15
N THR A 123 16.30 -2.39 -19.90
CA THR A 123 16.23 -1.55 -18.71
C THR A 123 16.84 -2.26 -17.51
N ASN A 124 17.54 -1.54 -16.63
CA ASN A 124 17.95 -2.01 -15.30
C ASN A 124 16.99 -1.54 -14.18
N LEU A 125 15.82 -1.05 -14.54
CA LEU A 125 14.79 -0.59 -13.60
C LEU A 125 13.52 -1.41 -13.76
N VAL A 126 12.99 -1.88 -12.63
CA VAL A 126 11.60 -2.32 -12.52
C VAL A 126 10.87 -1.30 -11.65
N ILE A 127 9.89 -0.63 -12.24
CA ILE A 127 9.03 0.34 -11.56
C ILE A 127 7.62 -0.21 -11.60
N ILE A 128 7.02 -0.41 -10.43
CA ILE A 128 5.67 -0.96 -10.28
C ILE A 128 4.93 -0.15 -9.21
N HIS A 129 3.61 -0.03 -9.32
CA HIS A 129 2.85 0.70 -8.32
C HIS A 129 2.74 -0.11 -7.02
N SER A 130 2.91 0.58 -5.89
CA SER A 130 2.71 0.06 -4.54
C SER A 130 2.40 1.22 -3.59
N ASN A 131 1.38 1.06 -2.75
CA ASN A 131 0.96 2.09 -1.80
C ASN A 131 0.53 1.46 -0.48
N LYS A 132 1.04 1.97 0.65
CA LYS A 132 0.72 1.48 2.01
C LYS A 132 0.92 -0.03 2.21
N LEU A 133 1.90 -0.62 1.52
CA LEU A 133 2.30 -2.02 1.69
C LEU A 133 3.67 -2.09 2.37
N ASN A 134 3.75 -2.91 3.42
CA ASN A 134 4.98 -3.17 4.15
C ASN A 134 5.60 -4.48 3.67
N TYR A 135 6.85 -4.46 3.22
CA TYR A 135 7.54 -5.64 2.70
C TYR A 135 8.34 -6.33 3.81
N ASN A 136 7.97 -7.57 4.14
CA ASN A 136 8.65 -8.34 5.19
C ASN A 136 9.93 -9.01 4.68
N SER A 137 10.02 -9.24 3.38
CA SER A 137 11.15 -9.83 2.68
C SER A 137 11.57 -8.89 1.55
N LYS A 138 12.84 -9.00 1.13
CA LYS A 138 13.30 -8.28 -0.06
C LYS A 138 12.58 -8.87 -1.28
N PRO A 139 12.09 -8.04 -2.22
CA PRO A 139 11.60 -8.52 -3.50
C PRO A 139 12.63 -9.41 -4.20
N VAL A 140 12.17 -10.45 -4.88
CA VAL A 140 13.01 -11.37 -5.65
C VAL A 140 12.60 -11.31 -7.10
N LEU A 141 13.54 -11.03 -7.99
CA LEU A 141 13.32 -11.01 -9.44
C LEU A 141 13.97 -12.24 -10.06
N LYS A 142 13.24 -12.97 -10.89
CA LYS A 142 13.73 -14.15 -11.61
C LYS A 142 13.49 -14.00 -13.10
N ASP A 143 14.33 -14.63 -13.91
CA ASP A 143 14.02 -14.88 -15.32
C ASP A 143 13.13 -16.13 -15.50
N ASP A 144 12.73 -16.38 -16.75
CA ASP A 144 11.88 -17.53 -17.11
C ASP A 144 12.55 -18.90 -16.88
N ALA A 145 13.87 -18.95 -16.73
CA ALA A 145 14.60 -20.16 -16.36
C ALA A 145 14.67 -20.35 -14.82
N GLY A 146 14.09 -19.42 -14.05
CA GLY A 146 14.12 -19.41 -12.59
C GLY A 146 15.42 -18.88 -12.00
N LYS A 147 16.32 -18.31 -12.82
CA LYS A 147 17.57 -17.71 -12.36
C LYS A 147 17.28 -16.36 -11.72
N ASP A 148 17.86 -16.14 -10.54
CA ASP A 148 17.75 -14.86 -9.83
C ASP A 148 18.48 -13.74 -10.59
N ILE A 149 17.80 -12.59 -10.70
CA ILE A 149 18.34 -11.33 -11.20
C ILE A 149 18.67 -10.44 -9.99
N THR A 150 19.92 -10.00 -9.91
CA THR A 150 20.41 -9.23 -8.76
C THR A 150 19.76 -7.85 -8.68
N ILE A 151 19.01 -7.62 -7.62
CA ILE A 151 18.48 -6.31 -7.22
C ILE A 151 19.52 -5.63 -6.32
N THR A 152 20.10 -4.52 -6.77
CA THR A 152 21.14 -3.76 -6.04
C THR A 152 20.54 -2.81 -5.02
N LYS A 153 19.37 -2.24 -5.31
CA LYS A 153 18.63 -1.35 -4.43
C LYS A 153 17.13 -1.50 -4.68
N ASN A 154 16.33 -1.39 -3.63
CA ASN A 154 14.89 -1.17 -3.74
C ASN A 154 14.49 0.02 -2.88
N GLU A 155 13.52 0.80 -3.34
CA GLU A 155 12.98 1.94 -2.61
C GLU A 155 11.50 2.16 -2.93
N THR A 156 10.78 2.74 -1.99
CA THR A 156 9.40 3.18 -2.20
C THR A 156 9.37 4.69 -2.42
N VAL A 157 8.76 5.11 -3.52
CA VAL A 157 8.62 6.53 -3.87
C VAL A 157 7.19 6.96 -3.59
N VAL A 158 6.98 7.54 -2.40
CA VAL A 158 5.65 7.88 -1.88
C VAL A 158 4.87 8.81 -2.80
N ARG A 159 5.54 9.80 -3.41
CA ARG A 159 4.90 10.81 -4.27
C ARG A 159 4.17 10.19 -5.46
N THR A 160 4.76 9.16 -6.07
CA THR A 160 4.24 8.49 -7.27
C THR A 160 3.65 7.11 -6.97
N ASN A 161 3.69 6.68 -5.70
CA ASN A 161 3.25 5.35 -5.25
C ASN A 161 3.96 4.22 -5.99
N TYR A 162 5.29 4.29 -6.10
CA TYR A 162 6.08 3.24 -6.74
C TYR A 162 6.89 2.43 -5.73
N LEU A 163 7.04 1.14 -6.03
CA LEU A 163 8.20 0.33 -5.65
C LEU A 163 9.17 0.37 -6.85
N VAL A 164 10.39 0.84 -6.61
CA VAL A 164 11.45 0.94 -7.60
C VAL A 164 12.55 -0.07 -7.27
N LEU A 165 12.89 -0.93 -8.22
CA LEU A 165 13.97 -1.89 -8.10
C LEU A 165 15.08 -1.53 -9.10
N HIS A 166 16.28 -1.30 -8.57
CA HIS A 166 17.50 -1.10 -9.34
C HIS A 166 18.19 -2.44 -9.50
N LEU A 167 18.55 -2.79 -10.73
CA LEU A 167 19.14 -4.06 -11.09
C LEU A 167 20.63 -3.90 -11.38
N ALA A 168 21.42 -4.95 -11.12
CA ALA A 168 22.85 -4.97 -11.46
C ALA A 168 23.08 -5.04 -12.98
N GLU A 169 22.14 -5.65 -13.69
CA GLU A 169 22.20 -5.88 -15.14
C GLU A 169 20.88 -5.47 -15.79
N ASN A 170 20.94 -5.13 -17.07
CA ASN A 170 19.73 -4.82 -17.83
C ASN A 170 18.91 -6.09 -18.07
N LEU A 171 17.60 -5.97 -17.88
CA LEU A 171 16.63 -6.87 -18.50
C LEU A 171 16.74 -6.79 -20.02
N GLN A 172 16.57 -7.95 -20.65
CA GLN A 172 16.82 -8.15 -22.07
C GLN A 172 15.50 -8.08 -22.82
N THR A 173 15.47 -7.34 -23.93
CA THR A 173 14.28 -7.22 -24.78
C THR A 173 13.81 -8.59 -25.26
N GLY A 174 12.49 -8.82 -25.20
CA GLY A 174 11.84 -10.06 -25.61
C GLY A 174 11.80 -11.15 -24.55
N LYS A 175 12.47 -10.98 -23.40
CA LYS A 175 12.49 -11.96 -22.30
C LYS A 175 11.40 -11.66 -21.27
N THR A 176 10.98 -12.71 -20.57
CA THR A 176 9.99 -12.66 -19.49
C THR A 176 10.66 -12.81 -18.14
N TYR A 177 10.09 -12.16 -17.13
CA TYR A 177 10.58 -12.12 -15.77
C TYR A 177 9.43 -12.27 -14.77
N GLN A 178 9.77 -12.72 -13.57
CA GLN A 178 8.85 -12.93 -12.45
C GLN A 178 9.32 -12.13 -11.25
N LEU A 179 8.54 -11.14 -10.82
CA LEU A 179 8.78 -10.38 -9.61
C LEU A 179 7.95 -10.97 -8.46
N HIS A 180 8.63 -11.58 -7.49
CA HIS A 180 8.03 -12.10 -6.27
C HIS A 180 8.11 -11.06 -5.16
N THR A 181 6.98 -10.82 -4.48
CA THR A 181 6.92 -9.94 -3.32
C THR A 181 6.09 -10.57 -2.20
N ASP A 182 6.55 -10.45 -0.95
CA ASP A 182 5.75 -10.72 0.25
C ASP A 182 5.50 -9.40 0.98
N PHE A 183 4.26 -9.13 1.33
CA PHE A 183 3.85 -7.87 1.93
C PHE A 183 2.75 -8.03 2.99
N ILE A 184 2.60 -7.01 3.83
CA ILE A 184 1.48 -6.82 4.73
C ILE A 184 0.85 -5.47 4.41
N GLY A 185 -0.47 -5.46 4.27
CA GLY A 185 -1.25 -4.23 4.22
C GLY A 185 -2.25 -4.15 5.38
N GLU A 186 -2.71 -2.94 5.68
CA GLU A 186 -3.81 -2.74 6.61
C GLU A 186 -5.14 -2.97 5.90
N LEU A 187 -6.05 -3.72 6.54
CA LEU A 187 -7.47 -3.72 6.17
C LEU A 187 -8.14 -2.49 6.80
N ALA A 188 -7.82 -1.32 6.22
CA ALA A 188 -8.37 -0.05 6.66
C ALA A 188 -9.88 0.02 6.40
N ASP A 189 -10.56 0.98 7.02
CA ASP A 189 -11.99 1.29 6.81
C ASP A 189 -12.18 2.46 5.83
N ASP A 190 -11.26 2.59 4.87
CA ASP A 190 -11.17 3.75 3.97
C ASP A 190 -11.82 3.56 2.59
N LEU A 191 -12.55 2.46 2.40
CA LEU A 191 -13.26 2.12 1.15
C LEU A 191 -12.36 2.07 -0.09
N ALA A 192 -11.05 1.79 0.06
CA ALA A 192 -10.09 1.84 -1.04
C ALA A 192 -9.07 0.69 -0.97
N GLY A 193 -8.84 0.03 -2.10
CA GLY A 193 -7.93 -1.11 -2.22
C GLY A 193 -8.55 -2.35 -1.61
N PHE A 194 -7.79 -3.09 -0.80
CA PHE A 194 -8.32 -4.18 0.02
C PHE A 194 -8.59 -3.68 1.43
N TYR A 195 -9.87 -3.58 1.79
CA TYR A 195 -10.33 -2.84 2.96
C TYR A 195 -11.35 -3.68 3.75
N ARG A 196 -11.61 -3.29 5.00
CA ARG A 196 -12.68 -3.91 5.80
C ARG A 196 -13.96 -3.10 5.79
N SER A 197 -15.09 -3.78 5.89
CA SER A 197 -16.37 -3.15 6.23
C SER A 197 -17.00 -3.90 7.39
N GLU A 198 -17.82 -3.21 8.18
CA GLU A 198 -18.44 -3.74 9.38
C GLU A 198 -19.97 -3.67 9.24
N TYR A 199 -20.67 -4.70 9.70
CA TYR A 199 -22.13 -4.76 9.73
C TYR A 199 -22.60 -5.44 11.01
N VAL A 200 -23.87 -5.26 11.38
CA VAL A 200 -24.46 -5.88 12.56
C VAL A 200 -25.46 -6.95 12.13
N GLU A 201 -25.29 -8.16 12.65
CA GLU A 201 -26.23 -9.27 12.49
C GLU A 201 -26.53 -9.85 13.88
N ASP A 202 -27.80 -9.96 14.25
CA ASP A 202 -28.26 -10.47 15.56
C ASP A 202 -27.58 -9.77 16.77
N GLY A 203 -27.30 -8.47 16.64
CA GLY A 203 -26.64 -7.67 17.67
C GLY A 203 -25.13 -7.88 17.76
N VAL A 204 -24.53 -8.67 16.88
CA VAL A 204 -23.08 -8.92 16.80
C VAL A 204 -22.49 -8.16 15.62
N THR A 205 -21.44 -7.38 15.88
CA THR A 205 -20.64 -6.75 14.83
C THR A 205 -19.81 -7.80 14.10
N LYS A 206 -19.99 -7.89 12.79
CA LYS A 206 -19.26 -8.76 11.88
C LYS A 206 -18.40 -7.93 10.94
N VAL A 207 -17.26 -8.50 10.55
CA VAL A 207 -16.29 -7.84 9.66
C VAL A 207 -16.25 -8.60 8.34
N ILE A 208 -16.24 -7.86 7.24
CA ILE A 208 -15.95 -8.37 5.90
C ILE A 208 -14.64 -7.75 5.41
N ALA A 209 -13.88 -8.48 4.61
CA ALA A 209 -12.84 -7.88 3.76
C ALA A 209 -13.34 -7.87 2.32
N THR A 210 -13.20 -6.74 1.65
CA THR A 210 -13.69 -6.54 0.29
C THR A 210 -12.80 -5.54 -0.43
N THR A 211 -12.98 -5.41 -1.74
CA THR A 211 -12.11 -4.60 -2.60
C THR A 211 -12.85 -3.49 -3.30
N GLN A 212 -12.22 -2.32 -3.36
CA GLN A 212 -12.57 -1.24 -4.27
C GLN A 212 -11.29 -0.71 -4.92
N MET A 213 -11.00 -1.18 -6.13
CA MET A 213 -9.72 -0.88 -6.79
C MET A 213 -9.79 0.39 -7.65
N GLN A 214 -10.99 0.87 -7.98
CA GLN A 214 -11.14 2.01 -8.87
C GLN A 214 -10.83 3.35 -8.16
N ALA A 215 -10.04 4.26 -8.72
CA ALA A 215 -9.33 4.16 -10.01
C ALA A 215 -7.89 3.65 -9.92
N PRO A 216 -7.08 3.99 -8.89
CA PRO A 216 -5.69 3.55 -8.78
C PRO A 216 -5.39 2.81 -7.47
N ASP A 217 -6.35 2.05 -6.90
CA ASP A 217 -6.21 1.47 -5.57
C ASP A 217 -5.89 -0.03 -5.57
N ALA A 218 -5.77 -0.67 -6.74
CA ALA A 218 -5.21 -2.03 -6.81
C ALA A 218 -3.80 -2.09 -6.20
N ARG A 219 -3.01 -1.02 -6.36
CA ARG A 219 -1.68 -0.86 -5.75
C ARG A 219 -1.66 -0.83 -4.21
N LYS A 220 -2.82 -0.65 -3.55
CA LYS A 220 -2.98 -0.78 -2.09
C LYS A 220 -3.25 -2.21 -1.64
N ALA A 221 -3.67 -3.07 -2.57
CA ALA A 221 -3.94 -4.47 -2.28
C ALA A 221 -2.74 -5.38 -2.60
N PHE A 222 -2.04 -5.11 -3.71
CA PHE A 222 -0.82 -5.81 -4.09
C PHE A 222 0.02 -4.96 -5.06
N PRO A 223 1.35 -5.15 -5.12
CA PRO A 223 2.19 -4.42 -6.07
C PRO A 223 1.84 -4.80 -7.51
N CYS A 224 1.49 -3.83 -8.35
CA CYS A 224 1.02 -4.09 -9.72
C CYS A 224 1.29 -2.95 -10.71
N PHE A 225 1.27 -3.25 -12.00
CA PHE A 225 1.37 -2.27 -13.07
C PHE A 225 0.00 -1.58 -13.23
N ASP A 226 -0.35 -0.76 -12.24
CA ASP A 226 -1.70 -0.23 -12.02
C ASP A 226 -2.07 0.94 -12.97
N GLU A 227 -2.11 0.65 -14.26
CA GLU A 227 -2.67 1.51 -15.31
C GLU A 227 -3.65 0.73 -16.18
N PRO A 228 -4.82 1.30 -16.56
CA PRO A 228 -5.86 0.54 -17.27
C PRO A 228 -5.42 -0.15 -18.57
N ALA A 229 -4.44 0.42 -19.28
CA ALA A 229 -3.91 -0.14 -20.53
C ALA A 229 -2.99 -1.35 -20.32
N MET A 230 -2.39 -1.49 -19.13
CA MET A 230 -1.46 -2.57 -18.77
C MET A 230 -2.24 -3.80 -18.30
N LYS A 231 -3.09 -4.34 -19.19
CA LYS A 231 -3.93 -5.50 -18.89
C LYS A 231 -3.11 -6.78 -18.73
N ALA A 232 -3.55 -7.64 -17.82
CA ALA A 232 -2.97 -8.96 -17.56
C ALA A 232 -4.07 -9.98 -17.22
N THR A 233 -3.69 -11.23 -17.09
CA THR A 233 -4.54 -12.27 -16.49
C THR A 233 -4.21 -12.43 -15.00
N PHE A 234 -5.15 -12.91 -14.19
CA PHE A 234 -4.98 -13.02 -12.74
C PHE A 234 -5.40 -14.40 -12.26
N THR A 235 -4.59 -15.01 -11.41
CA THR A 235 -4.94 -16.17 -10.58
C THR A 235 -5.00 -15.69 -9.14
N ILE A 236 -6.18 -15.68 -8.55
CA ILE A 236 -6.38 -15.21 -7.17
C ILE A 236 -6.44 -16.42 -6.24
N THR A 237 -5.74 -16.34 -5.11
CA THR A 237 -5.84 -17.29 -4.00
C THR A 237 -6.25 -16.52 -2.76
N LEU A 238 -7.33 -16.96 -2.11
CA LEU A 238 -7.80 -16.37 -0.85
C LEU A 238 -7.70 -17.40 0.27
N ARG A 239 -7.09 -16.98 1.38
CA ARG A 239 -6.94 -17.77 2.60
C ARG A 239 -7.79 -17.15 3.69
N TYR A 240 -8.76 -17.90 4.21
CA TYR A 240 -9.77 -17.40 5.15
C TYR A 240 -10.16 -18.45 6.19
N LYS A 241 -10.81 -18.03 7.28
CA LYS A 241 -11.27 -18.98 8.31
C LYS A 241 -12.49 -19.77 7.84
N PRO A 242 -12.70 -21.02 8.30
CA PRO A 242 -13.73 -21.92 7.76
C PRO A 242 -15.20 -21.43 7.81
N ASN A 243 -15.52 -20.46 8.66
CA ASN A 243 -16.87 -19.85 8.75
C ASN A 243 -17.14 -18.76 7.71
N TYR A 244 -16.13 -18.35 6.94
CA TYR A 244 -16.26 -17.36 5.87
C TYR A 244 -16.40 -18.05 4.51
N VAL A 245 -16.93 -17.30 3.55
CA VAL A 245 -16.90 -17.59 2.12
C VAL A 245 -15.96 -16.63 1.41
N ALA A 246 -15.33 -17.11 0.34
CA ALA A 246 -14.46 -16.34 -0.53
C ALA A 246 -15.06 -16.20 -1.92
N LEU A 247 -15.08 -14.98 -2.44
CA LEU A 247 -15.52 -14.67 -3.80
C LEU A 247 -14.41 -13.91 -4.54
N SER A 248 -14.33 -14.12 -5.86
CA SER A 248 -13.48 -13.34 -6.74
C SER A 248 -14.12 -13.22 -8.13
N ASN A 249 -13.38 -12.71 -9.12
CA ASN A 249 -13.86 -12.52 -10.49
C ASN A 249 -14.26 -13.82 -11.18
N MET A 250 -13.57 -14.92 -10.88
CA MET A 250 -13.80 -16.24 -11.48
C MET A 250 -14.36 -17.20 -10.44
N ASP A 251 -14.85 -18.35 -10.89
CA ASP A 251 -15.26 -19.46 -10.05
C ASP A 251 -14.06 -20.16 -9.38
N PRO A 252 -14.26 -20.77 -8.19
CA PRO A 252 -13.22 -21.56 -7.53
C PRO A 252 -12.73 -22.72 -8.39
N SER A 253 -11.42 -22.83 -8.58
CA SER A 253 -10.79 -24.00 -9.21
C SER A 253 -10.55 -25.12 -8.19
N SER A 254 -10.22 -24.77 -6.95
CA SER A 254 -9.99 -25.71 -5.87
C SER A 254 -10.12 -25.04 -4.51
N THR A 255 -10.53 -25.82 -3.51
CA THR A 255 -10.51 -25.40 -2.10
C THR A 255 -9.85 -26.49 -1.27
N THR A 256 -8.83 -26.12 -0.50
CA THR A 256 -8.12 -27.01 0.42
C THR A 256 -8.12 -26.39 1.82
N THR A 257 -7.57 -27.12 2.79
CA THR A 257 -7.37 -26.63 4.15
C THR A 257 -5.89 -26.64 4.51
N GLU A 258 -5.45 -25.66 5.28
CA GLU A 258 -4.12 -25.61 5.86
C GLU A 258 -4.15 -25.18 7.33
N THR A 259 -3.00 -25.30 8.00
CA THR A 259 -2.82 -24.75 9.34
C THR A 259 -1.89 -23.55 9.29
N TRP A 260 -2.33 -22.41 9.84
CA TRP A 260 -1.51 -21.22 10.00
C TRP A 260 -1.70 -20.64 11.40
N ASN A 261 -0.59 -20.39 12.10
CA ASN A 261 -0.55 -19.94 13.50
C ASN A 261 -1.42 -20.80 14.44
N GLY A 262 -1.40 -22.13 14.24
CA GLY A 262 -2.15 -23.08 15.07
C GLY A 262 -3.66 -23.14 14.81
N ALA A 263 -4.18 -22.36 13.87
CA ALA A 263 -5.59 -22.38 13.47
C ALA A 263 -5.74 -22.98 12.06
N GLN A 264 -6.89 -23.61 11.80
CA GLN A 264 -7.25 -24.09 10.47
C GLN A 264 -7.74 -22.93 9.59
N TRP A 265 -7.31 -22.92 8.34
CA TRP A 265 -7.71 -21.97 7.30
C TRP A 265 -8.15 -22.73 6.05
N SER A 266 -9.17 -22.23 5.37
CA SER A 266 -9.51 -22.61 4.00
C SER A 266 -8.64 -21.83 3.03
N VAL A 267 -8.21 -22.49 1.96
CA VAL A 267 -7.43 -21.91 0.86
C VAL A 267 -8.20 -22.17 -0.42
N THR A 268 -8.76 -21.12 -1.01
CA THR A 268 -9.48 -21.22 -2.28
C THR A 268 -8.68 -20.55 -3.38
N VAL A 269 -8.35 -21.34 -4.40
CA VAL A 269 -7.76 -20.87 -5.65
C VAL A 269 -8.88 -20.67 -6.65
N PHE A 270 -8.88 -19.53 -7.35
CA PHE A 270 -9.85 -19.21 -8.39
C PHE A 270 -9.26 -19.46 -9.78
N ASN A 271 -10.13 -19.79 -10.73
CA ASN A 271 -9.72 -19.95 -12.12
C ASN A 271 -9.07 -18.67 -12.66
N LYS A 272 -8.18 -18.84 -13.64
CA LYS A 272 -7.48 -17.72 -14.30
C LYS A 272 -8.47 -16.80 -15.01
N THR A 273 -8.37 -15.50 -14.76
CA THR A 273 -9.24 -14.51 -15.43
C THR A 273 -8.89 -14.33 -16.92
N PRO A 274 -9.84 -13.86 -17.75
CA PRO A 274 -9.51 -13.23 -19.02
C PRO A 274 -8.59 -12.02 -18.84
N LYS A 275 -7.94 -11.60 -19.92
CA LYS A 275 -7.07 -10.41 -19.91
C LYS A 275 -7.88 -9.15 -19.56
N MET A 276 -7.59 -8.55 -18.41
CA MET A 276 -8.34 -7.44 -17.83
C MET A 276 -7.43 -6.41 -17.15
N SER A 277 -7.97 -5.26 -16.79
CA SER A 277 -7.26 -4.19 -16.09
C SER A 277 -7.28 -4.41 -14.57
N THR A 278 -6.25 -3.92 -13.86
CA THR A 278 -6.10 -4.05 -12.41
C THR A 278 -7.30 -3.51 -11.61
N TYR A 279 -7.89 -2.39 -12.04
CA TYR A 279 -9.03 -1.77 -11.34
C TYR A 279 -10.32 -2.61 -11.35
N LEU A 280 -10.38 -3.69 -12.14
CA LEU A 280 -11.51 -4.62 -12.20
C LEU A 280 -11.29 -5.88 -11.34
N VAL A 281 -10.08 -6.06 -10.80
CA VAL A 281 -9.79 -7.19 -9.90
C VAL A 281 -10.64 -7.00 -8.64
N ALA A 282 -11.37 -8.06 -8.27
CA ALA A 282 -12.25 -8.03 -7.12
C ALA A 282 -12.12 -9.32 -6.32
N PHE A 283 -12.15 -9.18 -5.00
CA PHE A 283 -12.23 -10.31 -4.08
C PHE A 283 -12.87 -9.92 -2.75
N ILE A 284 -13.58 -10.87 -2.15
CA ILE A 284 -14.35 -10.67 -0.92
C ILE A 284 -14.17 -11.88 -0.02
N VAL A 285 -14.00 -11.65 1.28
CA VAL A 285 -14.11 -12.65 2.35
C VAL A 285 -15.16 -12.18 3.34
N SER A 286 -16.27 -12.93 3.47
CA SER A 286 -17.43 -12.54 4.26
C SER A 286 -18.21 -13.75 4.77
N GLU A 287 -19.21 -13.54 5.63
CA GLU A 287 -20.17 -14.60 6.03
C GLU A 287 -21.49 -14.49 5.25
N PHE A 288 -21.51 -13.75 4.14
CA PHE A 288 -22.74 -13.54 3.37
C PHE A 288 -23.26 -14.84 2.76
N LYS A 289 -24.58 -14.97 2.76
CA LYS A 289 -25.31 -16.04 2.09
C LYS A 289 -25.75 -15.56 0.72
N SER A 290 -25.77 -16.45 -0.25
CA SER A 290 -26.32 -16.18 -1.58
C SER A 290 -27.77 -16.69 -1.66
N VAL A 291 -28.61 -15.94 -2.38
CA VAL A 291 -29.89 -16.45 -2.89
C VAL A 291 -29.68 -16.70 -4.37
N GLY A 292 -29.77 -17.96 -4.77
CA GLY A 292 -29.59 -18.37 -6.17
C GLY A 292 -30.84 -19.08 -6.68
N ASN A 293 -31.16 -18.89 -7.95
CA ASN A 293 -31.98 -19.87 -8.67
C ASN A 293 -31.10 -21.10 -8.87
N ALA A 294 -31.44 -22.23 -8.25
CA ALA A 294 -30.77 -23.50 -8.53
C ALA A 294 -30.79 -23.72 -10.05
N LYS A 295 -29.62 -23.70 -10.69
CA LYS A 295 -29.50 -24.13 -12.08
C LYS A 295 -29.11 -25.61 -12.07
N VAL A 296 -29.99 -26.41 -12.68
CA VAL A 296 -29.79 -27.79 -13.14
C VAL A 296 -28.51 -27.90 -13.96
#